data_AF-A0A3L6QA22-F1
#
_entry.id   AF-A0A3L6QA22-F1
#
_cell.length_a   1.000
_cell.length_b   1.000
_cell.length_c   1.000
_cell.angle_alpha   90.00
_cell.angle_beta   90.00
_cell.angle_gamma   90.00
#
_symmetry.space_group_name_H-M   'P 1'
#
loop_
_entity.id
_entity.type
_entity.pdbx_description
1 polymer ?
#
loop_
_entity_poly.entity_id
_entity_poly.type
_entity_poly.pdbx_seq_one_letter_code
_entity_poly.pdbx_strand_id
1 'polypeptide(L)'
;MAARLAVQAPSATLPQAENTSPGPKPPPSNSVHQPQKPATTSRRLATTAAAAVIGAALLAPAASSASTTAGAFDLRITLPEQSSEEAEAVVRAHARNLLRVKRFADAGEWRELQAALRASASNLKQDLYAIIQARPAGQRPDLRRLYSDLFNSVTSLDYAARDKDEVQVQEYYSKIASALDEIFAKIM
;
A
#
# COMPACT_ATOMS: atom_id res chain seq x y z
N MET A 1 -37.99 -65.55 -30.10
CA MET A 1 -38.71 -65.82 -28.85
C MET A 1 -38.03 -64.98 -27.77
N ALA A 2 -38.33 -63.70 -27.54
CA ALA A 2 -39.58 -63.07 -27.08
C ALA A 2 -40.09 -63.65 -25.74
N ALA A 3 -39.71 -63.02 -24.62
CA ALA A 3 -40.50 -62.93 -23.39
C ALA A 3 -40.05 -61.72 -22.55
N ARG A 4 -40.96 -60.73 -22.45
CA ARG A 4 -40.99 -59.64 -21.46
C ARG A 4 -41.44 -60.18 -20.11
N LEU A 5 -41.14 -59.47 -19.01
CA LEU A 5 -42.04 -59.09 -17.90
C LEU A 5 -41.22 -58.38 -16.80
N ALA A 6 -41.44 -57.08 -16.57
CA ALA A 6 -42.20 -56.46 -15.45
C ALA A 6 -41.30 -56.18 -14.23
N VAL A 7 -40.86 -54.93 -14.01
CA VAL A 7 -41.54 -53.88 -13.21
C VAL A 7 -41.90 -54.33 -11.80
N GLN A 8 -41.15 -53.87 -10.80
CA GLN A 8 -41.73 -53.24 -9.61
C GLN A 8 -40.68 -52.40 -8.85
N ALA A 9 -40.97 -51.11 -8.67
CA ALA A 9 -40.26 -50.19 -7.80
C ALA A 9 -40.85 -50.25 -6.38
N PRO A 10 -40.07 -49.98 -5.33
CA PRO A 10 -40.61 -49.47 -4.09
C PRO A 10 -40.47 -47.95 -4.03
N SER A 11 -41.63 -47.28 -4.05
CA SER A 11 -41.81 -45.92 -3.59
C SER A 11 -41.55 -45.84 -2.08
N ALA A 12 -40.77 -44.85 -1.64
CA ALA A 12 -40.79 -44.37 -0.27
C ALA A 12 -40.51 -42.86 -0.25
N THR A 13 -41.60 -42.12 -0.43
CA THR A 13 -42.02 -40.95 0.35
C THR A 13 -40.91 -40.05 0.93
N LEU A 14 -40.77 -38.89 0.28
CA LEU A 14 -40.31 -37.63 0.88
C LEU A 14 -41.22 -37.23 2.06
N PRO A 15 -40.65 -36.83 3.21
CA PRO A 15 -41.24 -35.79 4.03
C PRO A 15 -40.62 -34.44 3.65
N GLN A 16 -41.45 -33.64 3.02
CA GLN A 16 -41.35 -32.20 2.90
C GLN A 16 -41.33 -31.57 4.31
N ALA A 17 -40.26 -30.86 4.65
CA ALA A 17 -40.20 -29.98 5.81
C ALA A 17 -39.45 -28.70 5.44
N GLU A 18 -40.24 -27.71 5.04
CA GLU A 18 -40.17 -26.31 5.44
C GLU A 18 -38.81 -25.58 5.31
N ASN A 19 -38.66 -24.89 4.18
CA ASN A 19 -37.80 -23.73 4.05
C ASN A 19 -38.32 -22.60 4.94
N THR A 20 -37.71 -22.42 6.11
CA THR A 20 -37.81 -21.17 6.87
C THR A 20 -36.41 -20.74 7.31
N SER A 21 -35.83 -19.85 6.51
CA SER A 21 -34.64 -19.06 6.83
C SER A 21 -34.94 -18.11 8.02
N PRO A 22 -34.14 -18.11 9.10
CA PRO A 22 -34.14 -17.00 10.05
C PRO A 22 -32.84 -16.22 9.87
N GLY A 23 -32.95 -15.02 9.29
CA GLY A 23 -31.87 -14.03 9.27
C GLY A 23 -31.40 -13.66 10.69
N PRO A 24 -30.22 -13.05 10.81
CA PRO A 24 -29.66 -12.69 12.11
C PRO A 24 -30.53 -11.61 12.78
N LYS A 25 -30.98 -11.88 14.01
CA LYS A 25 -31.63 -10.88 14.87
C LYS A 25 -30.59 -9.83 15.33
N PRO A 26 -30.90 -8.53 15.26
CA PRO A 26 -30.05 -7.47 15.82
C PRO A 26 -30.20 -7.35 17.34
N PRO A 27 -29.19 -6.82 18.06
CA PRO A 27 -29.29 -6.52 19.49
C PRO A 27 -30.20 -5.29 19.76
N PRO A 28 -30.80 -5.19 20.97
CA PRO A 28 -31.74 -4.14 21.30
C PRO A 28 -31.07 -2.76 21.44
N SER A 29 -31.82 -1.78 20.91
CA SER A 29 -31.61 -0.35 20.95
C SER A 29 -31.69 0.20 22.37
N ASN A 30 -30.71 1.01 22.78
CA ASN A 30 -30.88 1.99 23.85
C ASN A 30 -30.49 3.37 23.30
N SER A 31 -31.52 4.10 22.89
CA SER A 31 -31.44 5.49 22.46
C SER A 31 -31.37 6.39 23.68
N VAL A 32 -30.29 7.14 23.85
CA VAL A 32 -30.36 8.47 24.48
C VAL A 32 -29.99 9.50 23.43
N HIS A 33 -30.98 10.32 23.15
CA HIS A 33 -30.97 11.47 22.28
C HIS A 33 -29.96 12.53 22.74
N GLN A 34 -29.22 13.14 21.83
CA GLN A 34 -29.27 14.60 21.66
C GLN A 34 -28.83 15.02 20.25
N PRO A 35 -29.43 16.08 19.66
CA PRO A 35 -29.67 16.19 18.24
C PRO A 35 -28.67 17.03 17.45
N GLN A 36 -28.84 16.94 16.13
CA GLN A 36 -28.06 17.49 15.03
C GLN A 36 -28.21 19.00 14.77
N LYS A 37 -27.12 19.58 14.22
CA LYS A 37 -27.03 20.62 13.15
C LYS A 37 -27.38 22.08 13.52
N PRO A 38 -27.00 23.11 12.73
CA PRO A 38 -26.33 23.13 11.42
C PRO A 38 -25.13 24.10 11.29
N ALA A 39 -24.53 24.11 10.09
CA ALA A 39 -23.52 25.03 9.60
C ALA A 39 -23.96 26.51 9.61
N THR A 40 -23.01 27.41 9.88
CA THR A 40 -23.11 28.83 9.49
C THR A 40 -21.72 29.42 9.20
N THR A 41 -21.54 29.76 7.93
CA THR A 41 -20.62 30.78 7.41
C THR A 41 -20.71 32.07 8.23
N SER A 42 -19.57 32.66 8.59
CA SER A 42 -19.50 34.08 8.95
C SER A 42 -18.16 34.69 8.56
N ARG A 43 -18.24 35.50 7.50
CA ARG A 43 -17.26 36.51 7.10
C ARG A 43 -17.03 37.48 8.26
N ARG A 44 -15.77 37.83 8.53
CA ARG A 44 -15.44 39.11 9.15
C ARG A 44 -14.58 39.93 8.19
N LEU A 45 -15.24 40.93 7.61
CA LEU A 45 -14.65 42.10 6.98
C LEU A 45 -13.97 42.92 8.08
N ALA A 46 -12.69 43.24 7.89
CA ALA A 46 -12.03 44.31 8.61
C ALA A 46 -11.72 45.42 7.61
N THR A 47 -12.49 46.49 7.73
CA THR A 47 -12.32 47.78 7.08
C THR A 47 -11.17 48.55 7.72
N THR A 48 -10.17 48.95 6.95
CA THR A 48 -9.40 50.15 7.25
C THR A 48 -9.24 50.97 5.97
N ALA A 49 -9.66 52.23 6.08
CA ALA A 49 -9.69 53.22 5.01
C ALA A 49 -8.29 53.78 4.75
N ALA A 50 -7.96 54.03 3.48
CA ALA A 50 -6.96 55.01 3.10
C ALA A 50 -7.26 55.61 1.71
N ALA A 51 -7.68 56.87 1.77
CA ALA A 51 -7.60 58.00 0.84
C ALA A 51 -7.39 57.82 -0.69
N ALA A 52 -8.11 58.68 -1.40
CA ALA A 52 -8.19 58.92 -2.83
C ALA A 52 -6.91 59.43 -3.51
N VAL A 53 -6.77 59.12 -4.81
CA VAL A 53 -6.36 60.10 -5.85
C VAL A 53 -7.11 59.79 -7.15
N ILE A 54 -7.79 60.81 -7.69
CA ILE A 54 -8.42 60.85 -9.01
C ILE A 54 -7.35 61.18 -10.05
N GLY A 55 -7.34 60.48 -11.18
CA GLY A 55 -6.59 60.86 -12.38
C GLY A 55 -7.05 60.06 -13.60
N ALA A 56 -7.83 60.70 -14.48
CA ALA A 56 -8.34 60.14 -15.73
C ALA A 56 -7.39 60.41 -16.91
N ALA A 57 -7.22 59.44 -17.82
CA ALA A 57 -7.00 59.69 -19.26
C ALA A 57 -7.12 58.39 -20.09
N LEU A 58 -7.88 58.47 -21.17
CA LEU A 58 -8.07 57.47 -22.23
C LEU A 58 -6.79 57.27 -23.06
N LEU A 59 -6.52 56.03 -23.55
CA LEU A 59 -6.30 55.71 -24.97
C LEU A 59 -6.08 54.20 -25.20
N ALA A 60 -6.58 53.70 -26.34
CA ALA A 60 -6.61 52.29 -26.76
C ALA A 60 -5.32 51.85 -27.55
N PRO A 61 -5.33 50.72 -28.27
CA PRO A 61 -4.47 49.55 -28.06
C PRO A 61 -3.20 49.53 -28.93
N ALA A 62 -2.07 49.10 -28.36
CA ALA A 62 -0.89 48.72 -29.13
C ALA A 62 -0.69 47.20 -29.02
N ALA A 63 -0.93 46.50 -30.12
CA ALA A 63 -0.43 45.15 -30.31
C ALA A 63 1.09 45.16 -30.16
N SER A 64 1.59 44.41 -29.18
CA SER A 64 2.99 43.99 -29.15
C SER A 64 3.00 42.48 -29.22
N SER A 65 3.17 41.99 -30.45
CA SER A 65 3.66 40.65 -30.71
C SER A 65 5.01 40.50 -30.03
N ALA A 66 5.03 39.82 -28.90
CA ALA A 66 6.24 39.22 -28.37
C ALA A 66 5.86 37.81 -27.92
N SER A 67 6.24 36.84 -28.75
CA SER A 67 6.35 35.44 -28.39
C SER A 67 7.41 35.33 -27.28
N THR A 68 7.04 35.69 -26.06
CA THR A 68 7.88 35.49 -24.89
C THR A 68 7.48 34.14 -24.34
N THR A 69 8.17 33.13 -24.89
CA THR A 69 8.65 31.93 -24.22
C THR A 69 7.87 31.63 -22.94
N ALA A 70 6.87 30.74 -23.07
CA ALA A 70 6.26 30.10 -21.93
C ALA A 70 7.36 29.69 -20.96
N GLY A 71 7.27 30.15 -19.71
CA GLY A 71 8.19 29.76 -18.65
C GLY A 71 8.17 28.25 -18.53
N ALA A 72 9.13 27.60 -19.18
CA ALA A 72 9.50 26.23 -18.89
C ALA A 72 10.17 26.28 -17.53
N PHE A 73 9.35 26.21 -16.48
CA PHE A 73 9.85 25.91 -15.16
C PHE A 73 10.43 24.51 -15.24
N ASP A 74 11.76 24.43 -15.40
CA ASP A 74 12.52 23.21 -15.24
C ASP A 74 12.49 22.86 -13.74
N LEU A 75 11.44 22.16 -13.34
CA LEU A 75 11.19 21.72 -11.96
C LEU A 75 12.07 20.51 -11.58
N ARG A 76 13.34 20.50 -12.00
CA ARG A 76 14.34 19.52 -11.53
C ARG A 76 14.82 19.88 -10.12
N ILE A 77 13.89 20.17 -9.20
CA ILE A 77 14.19 20.82 -7.91
C ILE A 77 14.31 19.85 -6.72
N THR A 78 13.99 18.55 -6.83
CA THR A 78 13.99 17.71 -5.59
C THR A 78 14.41 16.25 -5.69
N LEU A 79 15.01 15.77 -6.78
CA LEU A 79 15.71 14.48 -6.69
C LEU A 79 17.18 14.75 -6.39
N PRO A 80 17.71 14.40 -5.20
CA PRO A 80 19.12 14.13 -5.08
C PRO A 80 19.49 13.19 -6.22
N GLU A 81 20.41 13.61 -7.08
CA GLU A 81 21.02 12.74 -8.08
C GLU A 81 21.95 11.77 -7.32
N GLN A 82 21.37 10.96 -6.42
CA GLN A 82 22.05 9.74 -6.01
C GLN A 82 22.27 8.97 -7.31
N SER A 83 23.54 8.76 -7.63
CA SER A 83 23.89 7.94 -8.78
C SER A 83 23.22 6.57 -8.61
N SER A 84 22.89 5.90 -9.72
CA SER A 84 22.30 4.56 -9.66
C SER A 84 23.13 3.60 -8.79
N GLU A 85 24.45 3.79 -8.80
CA GLU A 85 25.41 3.04 -7.98
C GLU A 85 25.29 3.33 -6.48
N GLU A 86 25.12 4.59 -6.08
CA GLU A 86 24.92 4.95 -4.67
C GLU A 86 23.60 4.38 -4.14
N ALA A 87 22.53 4.48 -4.94
CA ALA A 87 21.23 3.92 -4.58
C ALA A 87 21.29 2.39 -4.39
N GLU A 88 22.00 1.68 -5.27
CA GLU A 88 22.22 0.24 -5.16
C GLU A 88 23.05 -0.13 -3.92
N ALA A 89 24.06 0.67 -3.57
CA ALA A 89 24.85 0.48 -2.36
C ALA A 89 24.02 0.65 -1.07
N VAL A 90 23.13 1.66 -1.05
CA VAL A 90 22.21 1.92 0.07
C VAL A 90 21.23 0.75 0.23
N VAL A 91 20.61 0.29 -0.87
CA VAL A 91 19.72 -0.88 -0.84
C VAL A 91 20.44 -2.12 -0.32
N ARG A 92 21.68 -2.36 -0.77
CA ARG A 92 22.49 -3.48 -0.29
C ARG A 92 22.72 -3.39 1.23
N ALA A 93 22.92 -2.18 1.75
CA ALA A 93 23.05 -1.97 3.20
C ALA A 93 21.76 -2.26 3.97
N HIS A 94 20.62 -1.81 3.47
CA HIS A 94 19.33 -2.06 4.10
C HIS A 94 18.90 -3.54 4.02
N ALA A 95 19.17 -4.22 2.92
CA ALA A 95 18.97 -5.66 2.82
C ALA A 95 19.84 -6.44 3.80
N ARG A 96 21.12 -6.07 3.97
CA ARG A 96 21.97 -6.67 5.02
C ARG A 96 21.41 -6.45 6.42
N ASN A 97 20.86 -5.27 6.70
CA ASN A 97 20.23 -5.00 7.99
C ASN A 97 18.99 -5.88 8.21
N LEU A 98 18.19 -6.10 7.17
CA LEU A 98 17.04 -7.01 7.21
C LEU A 98 17.48 -8.46 7.48
N LEU A 99 18.58 -8.92 6.88
CA LEU A 99 19.09 -10.28 7.13
C LEU A 99 19.73 -10.46 8.52
N ARG A 100 20.29 -9.39 9.09
CA ARG A 100 20.90 -9.39 10.43
C ARG A 100 19.90 -9.60 11.57
N VAL A 101 18.59 -9.49 11.30
CA VAL A 101 17.55 -9.75 12.33
C VAL A 101 17.57 -11.20 12.80
N LYS A 102 18.17 -12.13 12.03
CA LYS A 102 18.32 -13.54 12.37
C LYS A 102 18.88 -13.76 13.78
N ARG A 103 19.84 -12.94 14.21
CA ARG A 103 20.42 -13.04 15.57
C ARG A 103 19.39 -12.93 16.70
N PHE A 104 18.29 -12.21 16.49
CA PHE A 104 17.21 -12.09 17.46
C PHE A 104 16.29 -13.31 17.43
N ALA A 105 16.05 -13.88 16.24
CA ALA A 105 15.33 -15.14 16.10
C ALA A 105 16.09 -16.29 16.77
N ASP A 106 17.41 -16.40 16.52
CA ASP A 106 18.27 -17.43 17.11
C ASP A 106 18.36 -17.29 18.64
N ALA A 107 18.23 -16.07 19.18
CA ALA A 107 18.22 -15.79 20.61
C ALA A 107 16.83 -15.91 21.26
N GLY A 108 15.76 -16.12 20.49
CA GLY A 108 14.39 -16.12 21.00
C GLY A 108 13.87 -14.75 21.47
N GLU A 109 14.53 -13.67 21.05
CA GLU A 109 14.19 -12.28 21.40
C GLU A 109 13.10 -11.74 20.46
N TRP A 110 11.88 -12.26 20.62
CA TRP A 110 10.78 -12.05 19.68
C TRP A 110 10.38 -10.58 19.48
N ARG A 111 10.40 -9.79 20.56
CA ARG A 111 9.99 -8.38 20.51
C ARG A 111 11.02 -7.53 19.78
N GLU A 112 12.30 -7.79 20.05
CA GLU A 112 13.46 -7.17 19.43
C GLU A 112 13.55 -7.58 17.96
N LEU A 113 13.26 -8.85 17.64
CA LEU A 113 13.11 -9.34 16.27
C LEU A 113 12.07 -8.53 15.50
N GLN A 114 10.83 -8.42 16.02
CA GLN A 114 9.77 -7.65 15.36
C GLN A 114 10.14 -6.17 15.19
N ALA A 115 10.71 -5.55 16.21
CA ALA A 115 11.12 -4.14 16.15
C ALA A 115 12.21 -3.93 15.08
N ALA A 116 13.25 -4.76 15.08
CA ALA A 116 14.34 -4.68 14.11
C ALA A 116 13.87 -5.01 12.69
N LEU A 117 12.99 -6.00 12.53
CA LEU A 117 12.38 -6.38 11.26
C LEU A 117 11.57 -5.23 10.67
N ARG A 118 10.66 -4.62 11.43
CA ARG A 118 9.83 -3.50 10.95
C ARG A 118 10.68 -2.29 10.58
N ALA A 119 11.68 -1.96 11.40
CA ALA A 119 12.58 -0.83 11.14
C ALA A 119 13.42 -1.04 9.85
N SER A 120 14.06 -2.20 9.72
CA SER A 120 14.88 -2.52 8.54
C SER A 120 14.04 -2.67 7.27
N ALA A 121 12.86 -3.29 7.36
CA ALA A 121 11.94 -3.44 6.25
C ALA A 121 11.40 -2.09 5.76
N SER A 122 11.09 -1.15 6.66
CA SER A 122 10.59 0.18 6.28
C SER A 122 11.56 0.92 5.37
N ASN A 123 12.84 0.93 5.71
CA ASN A 123 13.85 1.61 4.90
C ASN A 123 14.01 0.91 3.55
N LEU A 124 14.14 -0.42 3.56
CA LEU A 124 14.27 -1.19 2.32
C LEU A 124 13.06 -1.02 1.39
N LYS A 125 11.87 -0.85 1.95
CA LYS A 125 10.62 -0.65 1.21
C LYS A 125 10.64 0.62 0.38
N GLN A 126 11.17 1.70 0.95
CA GLN A 126 11.28 3.00 0.29
C GLN A 126 12.28 2.91 -0.87
N ASP A 127 13.47 2.39 -0.61
CA ASP A 127 14.54 2.36 -1.61
C ASP A 127 14.23 1.42 -2.77
N LEU A 128 13.72 0.20 -2.49
CA LEU A 128 13.34 -0.74 -3.55
C LEU A 128 12.22 -0.15 -4.42
N TYR A 129 11.26 0.57 -3.83
CA TYR A 129 10.22 1.23 -4.61
C TYR A 129 10.81 2.30 -5.53
N ALA A 130 11.77 3.10 -5.04
CA ALA A 130 12.47 4.09 -5.86
C ALA A 130 13.22 3.45 -7.04
N ILE A 131 13.95 2.37 -6.80
CA ILE A 131 14.63 1.61 -7.88
C ILE A 131 13.62 1.09 -8.90
N ILE A 132 12.50 0.50 -8.45
CA ILE A 132 11.45 0.00 -9.35
C ILE A 132 10.88 1.12 -10.22
N GLN A 133 10.72 2.33 -9.68
CA GLN A 133 10.20 3.46 -10.45
C GLN A 133 11.21 3.98 -11.49
N ALA A 134 12.51 3.87 -11.21
CA ALA A 134 13.58 4.28 -12.13
C ALA A 134 13.83 3.28 -13.27
N ARG A 135 13.35 2.03 -13.17
CA ARG A 135 13.58 0.99 -14.18
C ARG A 135 12.62 1.09 -15.39
N PRO A 136 13.01 0.58 -16.58
CA PRO A 136 12.19 0.62 -17.80
C PRO A 136 10.85 -0.12 -17.65
N ALA A 137 9.83 0.33 -18.39
CA ALA A 137 8.45 -0.18 -18.28
C ALA A 137 8.31 -1.71 -18.34
N GLY A 138 9.10 -2.39 -19.19
CA GLY A 138 9.06 -3.84 -19.35
C GLY A 138 9.55 -4.65 -18.14
N GLN A 139 10.43 -4.09 -17.30
CA GLN A 139 11.00 -4.80 -16.14
C GLN A 139 10.20 -4.57 -14.85
N ARG A 140 9.39 -3.50 -14.81
CA ARG A 140 8.65 -3.10 -13.60
C ARG A 140 7.64 -4.14 -13.11
N PRO A 141 6.88 -4.87 -13.96
CA PRO A 141 5.92 -5.88 -13.49
C PRO A 141 6.60 -7.00 -12.69
N ASP A 142 7.70 -7.54 -13.23
CA ASP A 142 8.45 -8.62 -12.58
C ASP A 142 9.05 -8.16 -11.25
N LEU A 143 9.65 -6.97 -11.22
CA LEU A 143 10.20 -6.41 -9.98
C LEU A 143 9.13 -6.11 -8.94
N ARG A 144 7.93 -5.68 -9.35
CA ARG A 144 6.80 -5.47 -8.42
C ARG A 144 6.28 -6.77 -7.83
N ARG A 145 6.29 -7.86 -8.60
CA ARG A 145 5.96 -9.19 -8.10
C ARG A 145 6.95 -9.59 -7.01
N LEU A 146 8.25 -9.55 -7.31
CA LEU A 146 9.31 -9.88 -6.34
C LEU A 146 9.27 -9.01 -5.09
N TYR A 147 9.06 -7.70 -5.25
CA TYR A 147 8.85 -6.76 -4.16
C TYR A 147 7.67 -7.18 -3.27
N SER A 148 6.56 -7.59 -3.87
CA SER A 148 5.37 -8.01 -3.13
C SER A 148 5.64 -9.31 -2.38
N ASP A 149 6.30 -10.28 -3.02
CA ASP A 149 6.66 -11.57 -2.42
C ASP A 149 7.61 -11.39 -1.22
N LEU A 150 8.60 -10.49 -1.34
CA LEU A 150 9.50 -10.11 -0.25
C LEU A 150 8.72 -9.55 0.95
N PHE A 151 7.90 -8.50 0.75
CA PHE A 151 7.23 -7.83 1.85
C PHE A 151 6.04 -8.62 2.42
N ASN A 152 5.43 -9.51 1.63
CA ASN A 152 4.50 -10.50 2.14
C ASN A 152 5.21 -11.48 3.07
N SER A 153 6.40 -11.97 2.69
CA SER A 153 7.21 -12.86 3.54
C SER A 153 7.68 -12.17 4.82
N VAL A 154 8.07 -10.88 4.75
CA VAL A 154 8.38 -10.07 5.95
C VAL A 154 7.17 -9.95 6.87
N THR A 155 5.99 -9.70 6.32
CA THR A 155 4.74 -9.59 7.11
C THR A 155 4.40 -10.94 7.77
N SER A 156 4.54 -12.04 7.04
CA SER A 156 4.33 -13.38 7.60
C SER A 156 5.36 -13.73 8.67
N LEU A 157 6.62 -13.34 8.51
CA LEU A 157 7.64 -13.50 9.55
C LEU A 157 7.28 -12.69 10.80
N ASP A 158 6.77 -11.46 10.64
CA ASP A 158 6.33 -10.63 11.76
C ASP A 158 5.19 -11.28 12.57
N TYR A 159 4.25 -11.95 11.88
CA TYR A 159 3.20 -12.75 12.52
C TYR A 159 3.75 -14.02 13.18
N ALA A 160 4.60 -14.77 12.50
CA ALA A 160 5.23 -15.96 13.07
C ALA A 160 6.06 -15.62 14.32
N ALA A 161 6.77 -14.49 14.32
CA ALA A 161 7.51 -14.00 15.48
C ALA A 161 6.59 -13.58 16.64
N ARG A 162 5.41 -13.02 16.35
CA ARG A 162 4.39 -12.72 17.37
C ARG A 162 3.91 -14.00 18.05
N ASP A 163 3.66 -15.03 17.24
CA ASP A 163 3.10 -16.31 17.68
C ASP A 163 4.20 -17.26 18.20
N LYS A 164 5.48 -16.84 18.10
CA LYS A 164 6.69 -17.56 18.53
C LYS A 164 6.86 -18.92 17.84
N ASP A 165 6.41 -19.00 16.60
CA ASP A 165 6.54 -20.20 15.77
C ASP A 165 7.92 -20.20 15.09
N GLU A 166 8.89 -20.86 15.72
CA GLU A 166 10.27 -20.96 15.24
C GLU A 166 10.37 -21.56 13.84
N VAL A 167 9.55 -22.58 13.54
CA VAL A 167 9.56 -23.28 12.25
C VAL A 167 9.13 -22.32 11.14
N GLN A 168 8.02 -21.60 11.35
CA GLN A 168 7.55 -20.61 10.39
C GLN A 168 8.50 -19.40 10.28
N VAL A 169 9.09 -18.94 11.38
CA VAL A 169 10.10 -17.86 11.34
C VAL A 169 11.27 -18.25 10.44
N GLN A 170 11.79 -19.48 10.57
CA GLN A 170 12.88 -19.97 9.73
C GLN A 170 12.46 -20.12 8.26
N GLU A 171 11.24 -20.60 8.01
CA GLU A 171 10.70 -20.72 6.66
C GLU A 171 10.58 -19.35 5.97
N TYR A 172 9.93 -18.38 6.61
CA TYR A 172 9.77 -17.04 6.05
C TYR A 172 11.10 -16.30 5.95
N TYR A 173 12.04 -16.53 6.87
CA TYR A 173 13.38 -15.97 6.76
C TYR A 173 14.08 -16.46 5.50
N SER A 174 13.96 -17.76 5.19
CA SER A 174 14.54 -18.35 3.99
C SER A 174 13.89 -17.77 2.73
N LYS A 175 12.56 -17.58 2.73
CA LYS A 175 11.84 -16.91 1.63
C LYS A 175 12.30 -15.46 1.42
N ILE A 176 12.54 -14.72 2.50
CA ILE A 176 13.08 -13.35 2.45
C ILE A 176 14.47 -13.35 1.80
N ALA A 177 15.36 -14.25 2.20
CA ALA A 177 16.71 -14.34 1.64
C ALA A 177 16.66 -14.64 0.13
N SER A 178 15.90 -15.65 -0.29
CA SER A 178 15.74 -15.99 -1.70
C SER A 178 15.13 -14.85 -2.51
N ALA A 179 14.10 -14.17 -1.99
CA ALA A 179 13.49 -13.04 -2.67
C ALA A 179 14.45 -11.86 -2.84
N LEU A 180 15.32 -11.60 -1.85
CA LEU A 180 16.37 -10.57 -1.97
C LEU A 180 17.39 -10.93 -3.05
N ASP A 181 17.83 -12.19 -3.10
CA ASP A 181 18.76 -12.66 -4.12
C ASP A 181 18.16 -12.55 -5.54
N GLU A 182 16.88 -12.91 -5.70
CA GLU A 182 16.16 -12.76 -6.96
C GLU A 182 16.01 -11.29 -7.37
N ILE A 183 15.71 -10.39 -6.43
CA ILE A 183 15.64 -8.95 -6.69
C ILE A 183 17.02 -8.43 -7.13
N PHE A 184 18.08 -8.83 -6.43
CA PHE A 184 19.44 -8.42 -6.73
C PHE A 184 19.92 -8.92 -8.09
N ALA A 185 19.58 -10.13 -8.48
CA ALA A 185 19.87 -10.64 -9.83
C ALA A 185 19.14 -9.89 -10.96
N LYS A 186 18.12 -9.08 -10.65
CA LYS A 186 17.38 -8.26 -11.63
C LYS A 186 17.82 -6.81 -11.66
N ILE A 187 18.36 -6.29 -10.55
CA ILE A 187 18.73 -4.88 -10.45
C ILE A 187 20.25 -4.64 -10.51
N MET A 188 21.07 -5.64 -10.20
CA MET A 188 22.54 -5.63 -10.34
C MET A 188 22.98 -6.55 -11.46
#